data_AF-A0AAV3ZHS0-F1
#
_entry.id   AF-A0AAV3ZHS0-F1
#
_cell.length_a   1.000
_cell.length_b   1.000
_cell.length_c   1.000
_cell.angle_alpha   90.00
_cell.angle_beta   90.00
_cell.angle_gamma   90.00
#
_symmetry.space_group_name_H-M   'P 1'
#
loop_
_entity.id
_entity.type
_entity.pdbx_description
1 polymer ?
#
loop_
_entity_poly.entity_id
_entity_poly.type
_entity_poly.pdbx_seq_one_letter_code
_entity_poly.pdbx_strand_id
1 'polypeptide(L)'
;MDNASNITNKTWDKSEQIRIFLQVMTWTAALEIIFTVVGTFLNLWLLGSILTSRDLRVRMRNQLICNLSILNLVQTVIKSPAMTSIAIIFLYRIRVSIDVFCQTFSITTVVEFIQSFIGDWLMVFVIIIFIAHILDFDATAKLTPRTVKICKVVMHIAPWIAGIIITFISVVMLTRWHPCLIIPYEKMYAFEIAYTIIPTILSIVLLVVAFVLRQRRFSRGTSTASGHMGVQLLGRGPEIDR
;
A
#
# COMPACT_ATOMS: atom_id res chain seq x y z
N MET A 1 -20.96 -38.37 -40.14
CA MET A 1 -19.61 -38.13 -40.68
C MET A 1 -19.29 -36.67 -40.46
N ASP A 2 -18.15 -36.44 -39.84
CA ASP A 2 -17.84 -35.30 -38.99
C ASP A 2 -17.83 -33.95 -39.69
N ASN A 3 -18.53 -32.99 -39.08
CA ASN A 3 -18.33 -31.56 -39.30
C ASN A 3 -16.94 -31.22 -38.77
N ALA A 4 -15.95 -31.12 -39.67
CA ALA A 4 -14.66 -30.53 -39.35
C ALA A 4 -14.88 -29.05 -39.01
N SER A 5 -14.97 -28.78 -37.71
CA SER A 5 -14.91 -27.45 -37.14
C SER A 5 -13.62 -26.77 -37.61
N ASN A 6 -13.78 -25.85 -38.55
CA ASN A 6 -12.74 -24.98 -39.04
C ASN A 6 -12.35 -24.01 -37.90
N ILE A 7 -11.50 -24.48 -36.99
CA ILE A 7 -10.86 -23.65 -35.96
C ILE A 7 -9.95 -22.70 -36.72
N THR A 8 -10.47 -21.51 -37.01
CA THR A 8 -9.70 -20.41 -37.57
C THR A 8 -8.61 -20.07 -36.57
N ASN A 9 -7.37 -20.47 -36.89
CA ASN A 9 -6.17 -19.95 -36.26
C ASN A 9 -6.16 -18.43 -36.47
N LYS A 10 -6.73 -17.68 -35.53
CA LYS A 10 -6.52 -16.23 -35.42
C LYS A 10 -5.06 -16.02 -35.03
N THR A 11 -4.17 -16.09 -36.00
CA THR A 11 -2.85 -15.45 -35.89
C THR A 11 -3.11 -13.97 -35.70
N TRP A 12 -2.98 -13.50 -34.46
CA TRP A 12 -3.05 -12.08 -34.15
C TRP A 12 -2.06 -11.32 -35.02
N ASP A 13 -2.52 -10.27 -35.69
CA ASP A 13 -1.66 -9.44 -36.52
C ASP A 13 -0.59 -8.78 -35.63
N LYS A 14 0.69 -8.93 -36.00
CA LYS A 14 1.81 -8.30 -35.28
C LYS A 14 1.65 -6.77 -35.23
N SER A 15 1.02 -6.18 -36.24
CA SER A 15 0.75 -4.74 -36.27
C SER A 15 -0.22 -4.32 -35.15
N GLU A 16 -1.21 -5.15 -34.87
CA GLU A 16 -2.20 -4.97 -33.80
C GLU A 16 -1.55 -5.09 -32.43
N GLN A 17 -0.69 -6.09 -32.23
CA GLN A 17 0.05 -6.26 -30.97
C GLN A 17 0.96 -5.06 -30.66
N ILE A 18 1.67 -4.55 -31.66
CA ILE A 18 2.52 -3.37 -31.51
C ILE A 18 1.67 -2.14 -31.16
N ARG A 19 0.51 -1.97 -31.81
CA ARG A 19 -0.39 -0.84 -31.51
C ARG A 19 -0.92 -0.90 -30.08
N ILE A 20 -1.41 -2.06 -29.65
CA ILE A 20 -1.89 -2.27 -28.27
C ILE A 20 -0.76 -2.00 -27.27
N PHE A 21 0.43 -2.53 -27.53
CA PHE A 21 1.59 -2.31 -26.68
C PHE A 21 1.93 -0.82 -26.55
N LEU A 22 2.03 -0.08 -27.66
CA LEU A 22 2.30 1.36 -27.64
C LEU A 22 1.20 2.14 -26.91
N GLN A 23 -0.06 1.74 -27.08
CA GLN A 23 -1.16 2.33 -26.33
C GLN A 23 -1.00 2.12 -24.82
N VAL A 24 -0.73 0.89 -24.38
CA VAL A 24 -0.47 0.57 -22.97
C VAL A 24 0.69 1.42 -22.43
N MET A 25 1.83 1.48 -23.14
CA MET A 25 2.97 2.28 -22.69
C MET A 25 2.64 3.78 -22.59
N THR A 26 1.80 4.31 -23.49
CA THR A 26 1.33 5.70 -23.43
C THR A 26 0.49 5.96 -22.19
N TRP A 27 -0.46 5.08 -21.89
CA TRP A 27 -1.28 5.15 -20.69
C TRP A 27 -0.45 5.01 -19.41
N THR A 28 0.48 4.06 -19.38
CA THR A 28 1.39 3.87 -18.26
C THR A 28 2.22 5.13 -18.02
N ALA A 29 2.83 5.71 -19.06
CA ALA A 29 3.60 6.95 -18.92
C ALA A 29 2.75 8.10 -18.36
N ALA A 30 1.54 8.30 -18.89
CA ALA A 30 0.65 9.37 -18.43
C ALA A 30 0.24 9.20 -16.96
N LEU A 31 -0.17 7.99 -16.57
CA LEU A 31 -0.59 7.70 -15.19
C LEU A 31 0.58 7.80 -14.21
N GLU A 32 1.76 7.29 -14.56
CA GLU A 32 2.94 7.36 -13.70
C GLU A 32 3.43 8.80 -13.51
N ILE A 33 3.32 9.66 -14.52
CA ILE A 33 3.59 11.11 -14.36
C ILE A 33 2.61 11.73 -13.37
N ILE A 34 1.31 11.44 -13.49
CA ILE A 34 0.28 11.94 -12.57
C ILE A 34 0.56 11.45 -11.15
N PHE A 35 0.83 10.15 -10.97
CA PHE A 35 1.17 9.58 -9.66
C PHE A 35 2.45 10.17 -9.09
N THR A 36 3.46 10.40 -9.92
CA THR A 36 4.71 11.07 -9.50
C THR A 36 4.40 12.45 -8.93
N VAL A 37 3.71 13.30 -9.69
CA VAL A 37 3.44 14.68 -9.29
C VAL A 37 2.48 14.73 -8.10
N VAL A 38 1.27 14.21 -8.28
CA VAL A 38 0.19 14.29 -7.27
C VAL A 38 0.58 13.49 -6.03
N GLY A 39 1.10 12.29 -6.20
CA GLY A 39 1.50 11.42 -5.11
C GLY A 39 2.66 12.01 -4.30
N THR A 40 3.68 12.60 -4.94
CA THR A 40 4.78 13.24 -4.20
C THR A 40 4.26 14.41 -3.36
N PHE A 41 3.46 15.32 -3.96
CA PHE A 41 2.91 16.46 -3.24
C PHE A 41 2.03 16.05 -2.06
N LEU A 42 1.10 15.11 -2.27
CA LEU A 42 0.19 14.66 -1.21
C LEU A 42 0.94 13.95 -0.07
N ASN A 43 1.90 13.08 -0.38
CA ASN A 43 2.64 12.37 0.65
C ASN A 43 3.60 13.29 1.41
N LEU A 44 4.26 14.24 0.75
CA LEU A 44 5.08 15.25 1.44
C LEU A 44 4.23 16.18 2.31
N TRP A 45 3.06 16.60 1.82
CA TRP A 45 2.15 17.44 2.59
C TRP A 45 1.61 16.71 3.83
N LEU A 46 1.20 15.45 3.69
CA LEU A 46 0.72 14.63 4.81
C LEU A 46 1.84 14.37 5.84
N LEU A 47 3.02 14.00 5.36
CA LEU A 47 4.20 13.78 6.21
C LEU A 47 4.58 15.08 6.93
N GLY A 48 4.64 16.20 6.21
CA GLY A 48 4.88 17.52 6.79
C GLY A 48 3.86 17.89 7.86
N SER A 49 2.57 17.68 7.60
CA SER A 49 1.48 17.99 8.54
C SER A 49 1.56 17.17 9.83
N ILE A 50 1.90 15.88 9.74
CA ILE A 50 2.04 15.02 10.92
C ILE A 50 3.33 15.35 11.68
N LEU A 51 4.42 15.63 10.97
CA LEU A 51 5.69 15.94 11.59
C LEU A 51 5.68 17.31 12.26
N THR A 52 5.01 18.33 11.72
CA THR A 52 4.97 19.66 12.36
C THR A 52 4.13 19.70 13.64
N SER A 53 3.13 18.85 13.77
CA SER A 53 2.27 18.80 14.95
C SER A 53 2.75 17.78 15.99
N ARG A 54 3.11 18.24 17.19
CA ARG A 54 3.53 17.37 18.31
C ARG A 54 2.44 16.36 18.68
N ASP A 55 1.19 16.80 18.73
CA ASP A 55 0.05 15.96 19.12
C ASP A 55 -0.24 14.86 18.09
N LEU A 56 -0.07 15.17 16.81
CA LEU A 56 -0.23 14.18 15.75
C LEU A 56 0.94 13.18 15.76
N ARG A 57 2.17 13.64 15.99
CA ARG A 57 3.38 12.81 15.94
C ARG A 57 3.41 11.71 16.99
N VAL A 58 2.85 11.93 18.18
CA VAL A 58 2.91 10.95 19.29
C VAL A 58 2.00 9.75 19.03
N ARG A 59 0.87 9.95 18.32
CA ARG A 59 -0.14 8.91 18.07
C ARG A 59 0.40 7.81 17.14
N MET A 60 0.29 6.55 17.58
CA MET A 60 0.82 5.40 16.85
C MET A 60 0.22 5.23 15.45
N ARG A 61 -1.09 5.48 15.30
CA ARG A 61 -1.77 5.51 13.99
C ARG A 61 -1.08 6.46 13.01
N ASN A 62 -0.77 7.68 13.46
CA ASN A 62 -0.19 8.70 12.60
C ASN A 62 1.28 8.38 12.24
N GLN A 63 1.99 7.69 13.13
CA GLN A 63 3.33 7.17 12.82
C GLN A 63 3.25 6.08 11.73
N LEU A 64 2.23 5.21 11.75
CA LEU A 64 2.04 4.22 10.68
C LEU A 64 1.68 4.89 9.36
N ILE A 65 0.84 5.94 9.41
CA ILE A 65 0.53 6.76 8.23
C ILE A 65 1.81 7.40 7.67
N CYS A 66 2.71 7.92 8.53
CA CYS A 66 4.01 8.41 8.06
C CYS A 66 4.84 7.31 7.38
N ASN A 67 4.81 6.10 7.91
CA ASN A 67 5.49 4.95 7.31
C ASN A 67 4.95 4.63 5.91
N LEU A 68 3.62 4.64 5.76
CA LEU A 68 2.94 4.47 4.47
C LEU A 68 3.28 5.62 3.51
N SER A 69 3.33 6.87 4.00
CA SER A 69 3.73 8.02 3.18
C SER A 69 5.17 7.92 2.70
N ILE A 70 6.11 7.46 3.53
CA ILE A 70 7.50 7.22 3.13
C ILE A 70 7.55 6.14 2.05
N LEU A 71 6.81 5.04 2.22
CA LEU A 71 6.72 3.98 1.23
C LEU A 71 6.21 4.49 -0.12
N ASN A 72 5.13 5.29 -0.11
CA ASN A 72 4.56 5.89 -1.31
C ASN A 72 5.49 6.94 -1.94
N LEU A 73 6.30 7.65 -1.15
CA LEU A 73 7.33 8.56 -1.66
C LEU A 73 8.42 7.79 -2.41
N VAL A 74 8.85 6.63 -1.90
CA VAL A 74 9.79 5.76 -2.64
C VAL A 74 9.19 5.34 -3.98
N GLN A 75 7.88 5.02 -4.01
CA GLN A 75 7.20 4.66 -5.26
C GLN A 75 7.18 5.83 -6.24
N THR A 76 6.73 6.99 -5.79
CA THR A 76 6.51 8.17 -6.64
C THR A 76 7.80 8.87 -7.07
N VAL A 77 8.85 8.83 -6.26
CA VAL A 77 10.14 9.50 -6.55
C VAL A 77 11.14 8.58 -7.27
N ILE A 78 11.05 7.25 -7.10
CA ILE A 78 12.03 6.30 -7.65
C ILE A 78 11.40 5.38 -8.70
N LYS A 79 10.35 4.63 -8.33
CA LYS A 79 9.75 3.62 -9.23
C LYS A 79 9.03 4.28 -10.41
N SER A 80 8.13 5.22 -10.15
CA SER A 80 7.31 5.86 -11.19
C SER A 80 8.15 6.57 -12.26
N PRO A 81 9.21 7.34 -11.92
CA PRO A 81 10.11 7.91 -12.93
C PRO A 81 10.88 6.86 -13.73
N ALA A 82 11.31 5.75 -13.11
CA ALA A 82 11.97 4.66 -13.83
C ALA A 82 11.04 3.98 -14.84
N MET A 83 9.79 3.70 -14.45
CA MET A 83 8.76 3.14 -15.33
C MET A 83 8.39 4.11 -16.47
N THR A 84 8.27 5.40 -16.15
CA THR A 84 8.03 6.45 -17.15
C THR A 84 9.18 6.52 -18.15
N SER A 85 10.43 6.44 -17.67
CA SER A 85 11.62 6.44 -18.53
C SER A 85 11.63 5.24 -19.47
N ILE A 86 11.32 4.04 -18.96
CA ILE A 86 11.14 2.82 -19.77
C ILE A 86 10.07 3.05 -20.84
N ALA A 87 8.91 3.60 -20.47
CA ALA A 87 7.83 3.87 -21.41
C ALA A 87 8.22 4.84 -22.52
N ILE A 88 8.89 5.94 -22.17
CA ILE A 88 9.41 6.93 -23.13
C ILE A 88 10.42 6.27 -24.07
N ILE A 89 11.34 5.44 -23.57
CA ILE A 89 12.32 4.71 -24.40
C ILE A 89 11.61 3.89 -25.48
N PHE A 90 10.54 3.17 -25.12
CA PHE A 90 9.76 2.39 -26.09
C PHE A 90 8.98 3.27 -27.07
N LEU A 91 8.30 4.31 -26.58
CA LEU A 91 7.47 5.18 -27.41
C LEU A 91 8.29 5.95 -28.47
N TYR A 92 9.46 6.43 -28.08
CA TYR A 92 10.36 7.19 -28.96
C TYR A 92 11.42 6.32 -29.64
N ARG A 93 11.38 5.00 -29.45
CA ARG A 93 12.32 4.03 -30.04
C ARG A 93 13.79 4.39 -29.75
N ILE A 94 14.05 4.89 -28.54
CA ILE A 94 15.40 5.26 -28.10
C ILE A 94 16.23 3.98 -27.99
N ARG A 95 17.42 3.98 -28.59
CA ARG A 95 18.32 2.82 -28.51
C ARG A 95 18.96 2.77 -27.13
N VAL A 96 18.62 1.75 -26.35
CA VAL A 96 19.21 1.43 -25.04
C VAL A 96 19.74 0.00 -25.10
N SER A 97 20.84 -0.29 -24.40
CA SER A 97 21.33 -1.66 -24.32
C SER A 97 20.30 -2.55 -23.63
N ILE A 98 20.18 -3.79 -24.12
CA ILE A 98 19.25 -4.78 -23.57
C ILE A 98 19.55 -4.99 -22.08
N ASP A 99 20.82 -5.00 -21.69
CA ASP A 99 21.24 -5.19 -20.29
C ASP A 99 20.71 -4.07 -19.37
N VAL A 100 20.85 -2.80 -19.77
CA VAL A 100 20.37 -1.66 -18.97
C VAL A 100 18.85 -1.71 -18.85
N PHE A 101 18.15 -2.04 -19.94
CA PHE A 101 16.70 -2.21 -19.91
C PHE A 101 16.29 -3.32 -18.94
N CYS A 102 16.91 -4.50 -19.07
CA CYS A 102 16.57 -5.68 -18.27
C CYS A 102 16.87 -5.47 -16.78
N GLN A 103 18.01 -4.86 -16.45
CA GLN A 103 18.36 -4.53 -15.07
C GLN A 103 17.38 -3.51 -14.47
N THR A 104 17.06 -2.44 -15.20
CA THR A 104 16.13 -1.41 -14.71
C THR A 104 14.75 -2.02 -14.46
N PHE A 105 14.23 -2.79 -15.42
CA PHE A 105 12.94 -3.47 -15.31
C PHE A 105 12.89 -4.47 -14.15
N SER A 106 13.97 -5.23 -13.95
CA SER A 106 14.06 -6.20 -12.86
C SER A 106 14.07 -5.51 -11.50
N ILE A 107 14.86 -4.44 -11.34
CA ILE A 107 14.93 -3.65 -10.10
C ILE A 107 13.56 -3.02 -9.79
N THR A 108 12.90 -2.40 -10.78
CA THR A 108 11.58 -1.79 -10.56
C THR A 108 10.53 -2.83 -10.16
N THR A 109 10.59 -4.03 -10.73
CA THR A 109 9.69 -5.15 -10.40
C THR A 109 9.93 -5.68 -8.98
N VAL A 110 11.19 -5.84 -8.56
CA VAL A 110 11.52 -6.26 -7.19
C VAL A 110 11.07 -5.21 -6.17
N VAL A 111 11.33 -3.94 -6.46
CA VAL A 111 10.88 -2.82 -5.61
C VAL A 111 9.35 -2.82 -5.48
N GLU A 112 8.63 -3.09 -6.57
CA GLU A 112 7.17 -3.19 -6.56
C GLU A 112 6.65 -4.29 -5.63
N PHE A 113 7.22 -5.49 -5.68
CA PHE A 113 6.83 -6.56 -4.76
C PHE A 113 7.11 -6.21 -3.29
N ILE A 114 8.28 -5.63 -3.01
CA ILE A 114 8.62 -5.16 -1.67
C ILE A 114 7.59 -4.12 -1.20
N GLN A 115 7.25 -3.17 -2.05
CA GLN A 115 6.30 -2.10 -1.72
C GLN A 115 4.89 -2.62 -1.50
N SER A 116 4.38 -3.49 -2.37
CA SER A 116 3.05 -4.09 -2.18
C SER A 116 2.99 -4.84 -0.85
N PHE A 117 3.99 -5.68 -0.56
CA PHE A 117 4.05 -6.41 0.71
C PHE A 117 4.02 -5.47 1.91
N ILE A 118 4.90 -4.47 1.94
CA ILE A 118 4.99 -3.54 3.08
C ILE A 118 3.69 -2.75 3.22
N GLY A 119 3.15 -2.24 2.11
CA GLY A 119 1.93 -1.42 2.09
C GLY A 119 0.72 -2.17 2.64
N ASP A 120 0.49 -3.39 2.14
CA ASP A 120 -0.66 -4.19 2.51
C ASP A 120 -0.60 -4.62 3.98
N TRP A 121 0.58 -5.00 4.48
CA TRP A 121 0.75 -5.34 5.91
C TRP A 121 0.68 -4.11 6.83
N LEU A 122 1.20 -2.95 6.41
CA LEU A 122 1.01 -1.71 7.17
C LEU A 122 -0.46 -1.33 7.28
N MET A 123 -1.26 -1.53 6.22
CA MET A 123 -2.70 -1.31 6.26
C MET A 123 -3.40 -2.23 7.25
N VAL A 124 -3.05 -3.52 7.28
CA VAL A 124 -3.53 -4.47 8.31
C VAL A 124 -3.24 -3.92 9.71
N PHE A 125 -2.01 -3.45 9.97
CA PHE A 125 -1.66 -2.88 11.27
C PHE A 125 -2.43 -1.60 11.62
N VAL A 126 -2.69 -0.73 10.65
CA VAL A 126 -3.53 0.46 10.85
C VAL A 126 -4.95 0.05 11.28
N ILE A 127 -5.54 -0.96 10.64
CA ILE A 127 -6.87 -1.47 10.97
C ILE A 127 -6.87 -2.11 12.37
N ILE A 128 -5.84 -2.87 12.73
CA ILE A 128 -5.70 -3.46 14.08
C ILE A 128 -5.67 -2.35 15.15
N ILE A 129 -4.90 -1.28 14.94
CA ILE A 129 -4.88 -0.13 15.86
C ILE A 129 -6.28 0.52 15.95
N PHE A 130 -6.98 0.64 14.83
CA PHE A 130 -8.33 1.19 14.81
C PHE A 130 -9.31 0.33 15.62
N ILE A 131 -9.25 -1.00 15.51
CA ILE A 131 -10.04 -1.93 16.32
C ILE A 131 -9.68 -1.79 17.81
N ALA A 132 -8.39 -1.73 18.14
CA ALA A 132 -7.93 -1.54 19.51
C ALA A 132 -8.50 -0.24 20.12
N HIS A 133 -8.58 0.84 19.33
CA HIS A 133 -9.21 2.09 19.74
C HIS A 133 -10.74 1.97 19.91
N ILE A 134 -11.44 1.20 19.06
CA ILE A 134 -12.89 0.94 19.23
C ILE A 134 -13.16 0.18 20.54
N LEU A 135 -12.26 -0.71 20.93
CA LEU A 135 -12.36 -1.52 22.15
C LEU A 135 -11.90 -0.78 23.42
N ASP A 136 -11.56 0.51 23.33
CA ASP A 136 -10.93 1.30 24.40
C ASP A 136 -9.74 0.58 25.04
N PHE A 137 -8.94 -0.11 24.22
CA PHE A 137 -7.77 -0.82 24.70
C PHE A 137 -6.69 0.18 25.12
N ASP A 138 -6.60 0.44 26.43
CA ASP A 138 -5.48 1.18 27.00
C ASP A 138 -4.26 0.26 27.16
N ALA A 139 -3.37 0.32 26.16
CA ALA A 139 -2.12 -0.41 26.17
C ALA A 139 -1.22 -0.02 27.36
N THR A 140 -1.30 1.21 27.86
CA THR A 140 -0.45 1.68 28.97
C THR A 140 -0.92 1.18 30.33
N ALA A 141 -2.23 0.95 30.48
CA ALA A 141 -2.79 0.33 31.68
C ALA A 141 -2.57 -1.18 31.74
N LYS A 142 -2.52 -1.85 30.58
CA LYS A 142 -2.48 -3.34 30.49
C LYS A 142 -1.10 -3.92 30.19
N LEU A 143 -0.19 -3.15 29.60
CA LEU A 143 1.13 -3.62 29.18
C LEU A 143 2.23 -2.78 29.84
N THR A 144 3.39 -3.40 30.06
CA THR A 144 4.55 -2.66 30.56
C THR A 144 5.05 -1.64 29.50
N PRO A 145 5.66 -0.52 29.91
CA PRO A 145 6.19 0.47 28.98
C PRO A 145 7.20 -0.10 27.97
N ARG A 146 7.96 -1.12 28.38
CA ARG A 146 8.90 -1.84 27.49
C ARG A 146 8.15 -2.62 26.42
N THR A 147 7.10 -3.34 26.79
CA THR A 147 6.26 -4.10 25.85
C THR A 147 5.62 -3.18 24.82
N VAL A 148 5.05 -2.04 25.23
CA VAL A 148 4.46 -1.06 24.30
C VAL A 148 5.49 -0.54 23.30
N LYS A 149 6.71 -0.23 23.78
CA LYS A 149 7.82 0.20 22.90
C LYS A 149 8.20 -0.89 21.90
N ILE A 150 8.32 -2.14 22.34
CA ILE A 150 8.66 -3.27 21.46
C ILE A 150 7.55 -3.49 20.42
N CYS A 151 6.28 -3.57 20.83
CA CYS A 151 5.15 -3.73 19.91
C CYS A 151 5.14 -2.64 18.83
N LYS A 152 5.38 -1.39 19.23
CA LYS A 152 5.49 -0.28 18.29
C LYS A 152 6.62 -0.48 17.30
N VAL A 153 7.83 -0.76 17.78
CA VAL A 153 9.00 -1.00 16.91
C VAL A 153 8.74 -2.16 15.94
N VAL A 154 8.18 -3.27 16.43
CA VAL A 154 7.85 -4.44 15.62
C VAL A 154 6.84 -4.08 14.53
N MET A 155 5.74 -3.39 14.86
CA MET A 155 4.72 -3.01 13.87
C MET A 155 5.25 -2.07 12.78
N HIS A 156 6.28 -1.28 13.08
CA HIS A 156 6.90 -0.39 12.09
C HIS A 156 7.97 -1.07 11.24
N ILE A 157 8.83 -1.90 11.86
CA ILE A 157 10.04 -2.41 11.23
C ILE A 157 9.85 -3.81 10.64
N ALA A 158 9.03 -4.66 11.27
CA ALA A 158 8.83 -6.04 10.80
C ALA A 158 8.31 -6.12 9.36
N PRO A 159 7.36 -5.27 8.89
CA PRO A 159 6.92 -5.29 7.49
C PRO A 159 8.06 -5.03 6.51
N TRP A 160 8.96 -4.10 6.84
CA TRP A 160 10.10 -3.75 6.01
C TRP A 160 11.10 -4.89 5.93
N ILE A 161 11.50 -5.43 7.08
CA ILE A 161 12.45 -6.55 7.13
C ILE A 161 11.87 -7.76 6.41
N ALA A 162 10.62 -8.13 6.70
CA ALA A 162 9.94 -9.24 6.06
C ALA A 162 9.77 -9.00 4.56
N GLY A 163 9.33 -7.83 4.13
CA GLY A 163 9.17 -7.48 2.72
C GLY A 163 10.48 -7.60 1.95
N ILE A 164 11.58 -7.02 2.46
CA ILE A 164 12.88 -7.08 1.80
C ILE A 164 13.40 -8.52 1.73
N ILE A 165 13.39 -9.24 2.85
CA ILE A 165 13.97 -10.59 2.94
C ILE A 165 13.13 -11.59 2.15
N ILE A 166 11.81 -11.64 2.37
CA ILE A 166 10.92 -12.59 1.73
C ILE A 166 10.89 -12.34 0.22
N THR A 167 10.78 -11.08 -0.23
CA THR A 167 10.81 -10.77 -1.67
C THR A 167 12.11 -11.22 -2.31
N PHE A 168 13.24 -10.89 -1.70
CA PHE A 168 14.55 -11.27 -2.22
C PHE A 168 14.64 -12.80 -2.36
N ILE A 169 14.35 -13.56 -1.28
CA ILE A 169 14.38 -15.03 -1.30
C ILE A 169 13.44 -15.58 -2.37
N SER A 170 12.19 -15.12 -2.42
CA SER A 170 11.21 -15.59 -3.39
C SER A 170 11.66 -15.35 -4.83
N VAL A 171 12.21 -14.16 -5.12
CA VAL A 171 12.74 -13.82 -6.45
C VAL A 171 13.92 -14.71 -6.82
N VAL A 172 14.90 -14.90 -5.90
CA VAL A 172 16.06 -15.79 -6.10
C VAL A 172 15.58 -17.20 -6.47
N MET A 173 14.68 -17.76 -5.66
CA MET A 173 14.24 -19.15 -5.79
C MET A 173 13.42 -19.38 -7.07
N LEU A 174 12.59 -18.42 -7.45
CA LEU A 174 11.64 -18.59 -8.56
C LEU A 174 12.24 -18.28 -9.92
N THR A 175 13.23 -17.39 -9.98
CA THR A 175 13.77 -16.88 -11.26
C THR A 175 15.25 -17.15 -11.49
N ARG A 176 15.97 -17.67 -10.48
CA ARG A 176 17.43 -17.87 -10.52
C ARG A 176 18.22 -16.61 -10.93
N TRP A 177 17.69 -15.41 -10.64
CA TRP A 177 18.30 -14.13 -10.98
C TRP A 177 18.61 -13.94 -12.47
N HIS A 178 17.68 -14.35 -13.35
CA HIS A 178 17.83 -13.95 -14.74
C HIS A 178 17.86 -12.42 -14.89
N PRO A 179 18.75 -11.86 -15.74
CA PRO A 179 18.98 -10.42 -15.84
C PRO A 179 17.75 -9.66 -16.32
N CYS A 180 16.85 -10.34 -17.04
CA CYS A 180 15.50 -9.88 -17.33
C CYS A 180 14.54 -10.71 -16.49
N LEU A 181 14.06 -10.13 -15.39
CA LEU A 181 13.11 -10.76 -14.48
C LEU A 181 11.73 -10.84 -15.15
N ILE A 182 11.52 -11.88 -15.96
CA ILE A 182 10.20 -12.24 -16.49
C ILE A 182 9.69 -13.38 -15.60
N ILE A 183 8.80 -13.04 -14.66
CA ILE A 183 8.19 -14.04 -13.79
C ILE A 183 7.16 -14.81 -14.61
N PRO A 184 7.26 -16.15 -14.71
CA PRO A 184 6.22 -16.96 -15.35
C PRO A 184 4.88 -16.72 -14.65
N TYR A 185 3.79 -16.57 -15.42
CA TYR A 185 2.45 -16.32 -14.89
C TYR A 185 2.05 -17.29 -13.76
N GLU A 186 2.40 -18.57 -13.90
CA GLU A 186 2.13 -19.60 -12.89
C GLU A 186 2.78 -19.30 -11.52
N LYS A 187 3.96 -18.69 -11.52
CA LYS A 187 4.70 -18.32 -10.31
C LYS A 187 4.27 -16.96 -9.77
N MET A 188 3.80 -16.07 -10.64
CA MET A 188 3.26 -14.76 -10.24
C MET A 188 2.07 -14.90 -9.30
N TYR A 189 1.22 -15.91 -9.51
CA TYR A 189 0.08 -16.20 -8.63
C TYR A 189 0.49 -16.46 -7.17
N ALA A 190 1.61 -17.15 -6.93
CA ALA A 190 2.11 -17.39 -5.58
C ALA A 190 2.56 -16.09 -4.88
N PHE A 191 3.16 -15.16 -5.63
CA PHE A 191 3.48 -13.83 -5.12
C PHE A 191 2.20 -13.05 -4.81
N GLU A 192 1.25 -12.97 -5.74
CA GLU A 192 0.01 -12.24 -5.54
C GLU A 192 -0.77 -12.73 -4.30
N ILE A 193 -0.81 -14.05 -4.07
CA ILE A 193 -1.47 -14.61 -2.89
C ILE A 193 -0.86 -14.06 -1.59
N ALA A 194 0.44 -14.26 -1.41
CA ALA A 194 1.10 -13.95 -0.15
C ALA A 194 1.25 -12.44 0.09
N TYR A 195 1.38 -11.66 -0.99
CA TYR A 195 1.75 -10.25 -0.91
C TYR A 195 0.52 -9.36 -0.90
N THR A 196 -0.56 -9.75 -1.59
CA THR A 196 -1.73 -8.89 -1.79
C THR A 196 -3.02 -9.56 -1.33
N ILE A 197 -3.31 -10.78 -1.76
CA ILE A 197 -4.62 -11.42 -1.50
C ILE A 197 -4.81 -11.69 0.00
N ILE A 198 -3.84 -12.33 0.67
CA ILE A 198 -3.92 -12.62 2.11
C ILE A 198 -4.12 -11.34 2.94
N PRO A 199 -3.26 -10.32 2.85
CA PRO A 199 -3.45 -9.11 3.67
C PRO A 199 -4.71 -8.32 3.27
N THR A 200 -5.16 -8.38 2.02
CA THR A 200 -6.42 -7.74 1.60
C THR A 200 -7.63 -8.43 2.21
N ILE A 201 -7.71 -9.77 2.13
CA ILE A 201 -8.79 -10.54 2.76
C ILE A 201 -8.80 -10.30 4.27
N LEU A 202 -7.63 -10.32 4.90
CA LEU A 202 -7.49 -10.03 6.32
C LEU A 202 -7.99 -8.61 6.66
N SER A 203 -7.61 -7.61 5.86
CA SER A 203 -8.07 -6.22 6.01
C SER A 203 -9.59 -6.10 5.91
N ILE A 204 -10.22 -6.76 4.93
CA ILE A 204 -11.67 -6.77 4.76
C ILE A 204 -12.35 -7.40 5.98
N VAL A 205 -11.89 -8.58 6.43
CA VAL A 205 -12.45 -9.26 7.60
C VAL A 205 -12.32 -8.38 8.84
N LEU A 206 -11.15 -7.78 9.06
CA LEU A 206 -10.91 -6.88 10.19
C LEU A 206 -11.80 -5.62 10.12
N LEU A 207 -12.04 -5.05 8.94
CA LEU A 207 -12.95 -3.92 8.78
C LEU A 207 -14.41 -4.29 9.09
N VAL A 208 -14.86 -5.48 8.66
CA VAL A 208 -16.19 -6.00 9.03
C VAL A 208 -16.30 -6.18 10.54
N VAL A 209 -15.27 -6.75 11.19
CA VAL A 209 -15.21 -6.88 12.64
C VAL A 209 -15.26 -5.49 13.31
N ALA A 210 -14.47 -4.53 12.82
CA ALA A 210 -14.44 -3.16 13.33
C ALA A 210 -15.83 -2.50 13.22
N PHE A 211 -16.52 -2.71 12.10
CA PHE A 211 -17.86 -2.20 11.86
C PHE A 211 -18.87 -2.79 12.86
N VAL A 212 -18.89 -4.12 13.03
CA VAL A 212 -19.78 -4.81 13.97
C VAL A 212 -19.51 -4.37 15.42
N LEU A 213 -18.24 -4.27 15.82
CA LEU A 213 -17.87 -3.81 17.15
C LEU A 213 -18.33 -2.37 17.40
N ARG A 214 -18.16 -1.49 16.41
CA ARG A 214 -18.60 -0.10 16.49
C ARG A 214 -20.11 0.00 16.59
N GLN A 215 -20.86 -0.77 15.79
CA GLN A 215 -22.32 -0.82 15.89
C GLN A 215 -22.78 -1.30 17.26
N ARG A 216 -22.22 -2.40 17.77
CA ARG A 216 -22.57 -2.93 19.10
C ARG A 216 -22.31 -1.91 20.21
N ARG A 217 -21.22 -1.14 20.13
CA ARG A 217 -20.91 -0.07 21.08
C ARG A 217 -21.96 1.03 21.06
N PHE A 218 -22.36 1.48 19.86
CA PHE A 218 -23.44 2.47 19.71
C PHE A 218 -24.77 1.94 20.24
N SER A 219 -25.15 0.70 19.90
CA SER A 219 -26.41 0.09 20.37
C SER A 219 -26.45 -0.13 21.88
N ARG A 220 -25.29 -0.34 22.53
CA ARG A 220 -25.18 -0.47 23.98
C ARG A 220 -25.16 0.87 24.74
N GLY A 221 -25.27 2.00 24.04
CA GLY A 221 -25.30 3.33 24.67
C GLY A 221 -23.97 3.77 25.29
N THR A 222 -22.86 3.08 25.04
CA THR A 222 -21.54 3.42 25.60
C THR A 222 -20.78 4.47 24.78
N SER A 223 -21.44 5.11 23.81
CA SER A 223 -20.91 6.20 22.99
C SER A 223 -21.52 7.55 23.37
N THR A 224 -21.22 8.05 24.56
CA THR A 224 -21.31 9.49 24.91
C THR A 224 -20.14 10.00 25.75
N ALA A 225 -19.04 9.26 25.92
CA ALA A 225 -17.93 9.72 26.78
C ALA A 225 -16.71 10.32 26.03
N SER A 226 -16.62 10.24 24.69
CA SER A 226 -15.51 10.87 23.93
C SER A 226 -15.96 11.86 22.84
N GLY A 227 -17.27 12.15 22.78
CA GLY A 227 -17.90 13.13 21.89
C GLY A 227 -18.55 14.28 22.67
N HIS A 228 -17.88 14.78 23.72
CA HIS A 228 -18.38 15.84 24.59
C HIS A 228 -18.35 17.26 23.96
N MET A 229 -18.39 17.39 22.62
CA MET A 229 -18.51 18.69 21.94
C MET A 229 -19.95 19.05 21.55
N GLY A 230 -20.93 18.14 21.66
CA GLY A 230 -22.31 18.39 21.21
C GLY A 230 -23.30 18.84 22.28
N VAL A 231 -23.03 18.62 23.58
CA VAL A 231 -24.06 18.76 24.64
C VAL A 231 -23.66 19.73 25.76
N GLN A 232 -22.45 20.30 25.74
CA GLN A 232 -22.05 21.36 26.69
C GLN A 232 -22.33 22.79 26.20
N LEU A 233 -22.90 22.97 25.00
CA LEU A 233 -23.28 24.30 24.47
C LEU A 233 -24.67 24.79 24.93
N LEU A 234 -25.39 24.03 25.76
CA LEU A 234 -26.70 24.43 26.31
C LEU A 234 -26.76 24.34 27.86
N GLY A 235 -25.61 24.20 28.53
CA GLY A 235 -25.54 24.21 29.99
C GLY A 235 -25.43 25.63 30.54
N ARG A 236 -26.54 26.15 31.06
CA ARG A 236 -26.69 27.24 32.07
C ARG A 236 -25.47 28.17 32.22
N GLY A 237 -25.60 29.38 31.69
CA GLY A 237 -24.73 30.49 32.06
C GLY A 237 -24.83 30.81 33.57
N PRO A 238 -23.80 31.42 34.16
CA PRO A 238 -23.76 31.73 35.59
C PRO A 238 -24.83 32.78 35.92
N GLU A 239 -25.65 32.49 36.94
CA GLU A 239 -26.36 33.52 37.70
C GLU A 239 -25.31 34.46 38.29
N ILE A 240 -25.33 35.71 37.85
CA ILE A 240 -24.58 36.80 38.45
C ILE A 240 -25.47 37.32 39.58
N ASP A 241 -25.19 36.90 40.82
CA ASP A 241 -25.74 37.58 41.99
C ASP A 241 -25.15 39.01 42.04
N ARG A 242 -26.04 40.00 41.97
CA ARG A 242 -25.82 41.40 42.34
C ARG A 242 -26.84 41.79 43.39
#